data_AF-A0A2M8SCH1-F1
#
_entry.id   AF-A0A2M8SCH1-F1
#
_cell.length_a   1.000
_cell.length_b   1.000
_cell.length_c   1.000
_cell.angle_alpha   90.00
_cell.angle_beta   90.00
_cell.angle_gamma   90.00
#
_symmetry.space_group_name_H-M   'P 1'
#
loop_
_entity.id
_entity.type
_entity.pdbx_description
1 polymer ?
#
loop_
_entity_poly.entity_id
_entity_poly.type
_entity_poly.pdbx_seq_one_letter_code
_entity_poly.pdbx_strand_id
1 'polypeptide(L)'
;MKINKLTQRLQKNRPMTMVSIRIPEDVIDDLKRIAPVLGFSGYQALIKAYIGQGIRTDLERLEGSVELSMLIESLRRKGVKDEIISSAMSEAQSLAEAL
;
A
#
# COMPACT_ATOMS: atom_id res chain seq x y z
N MET A 1 8.01 -1.04 -2.56
CA MET A 1 8.15 0.44 -2.75
C MET A 1 9.49 0.82 -3.42
N LYS A 2 9.51 1.84 -4.30
CA LYS A 2 10.75 2.38 -4.91
C LYS A 2 11.63 3.12 -3.87
N ILE A 3 12.95 2.92 -3.91
CA ILE A 3 13.96 3.48 -2.98
C ILE A 3 13.80 5.00 -2.77
N ASN A 4 13.54 5.77 -3.83
CA ASN A 4 13.37 7.22 -3.75
C ASN A 4 12.19 7.66 -2.86
N LYS A 5 11.10 6.88 -2.82
CA LYS A 5 9.94 7.18 -1.96
C LYS A 5 10.21 6.85 -0.49
N LEU A 6 11.07 5.87 -0.22
CA LEU A 6 11.50 5.54 1.14
C LEU A 6 12.34 6.67 1.73
N THR A 7 13.30 7.21 0.95
CA THR A 7 14.15 8.33 1.36
C THR A 7 13.34 9.57 1.74
N GLN A 8 12.30 9.90 0.97
CA GLN A 8 11.40 11.02 1.29
C GLN A 8 10.66 10.83 2.62
N ARG A 9 10.27 9.58 2.94
CA ARG A 9 9.52 9.27 4.16
C ARG A 9 10.37 9.26 5.42
N LEU A 10 11.68 9.08 5.28
CA LEU A 10 12.67 9.11 6.36
C LEU A 10 13.15 10.54 6.70
N GLN A 11 12.72 11.56 5.95
CA GLN A 11 13.07 12.94 6.25
C GLN A 11 12.52 13.38 7.60
N LYS A 12 13.43 13.79 8.51
CA LYS A 12 13.10 14.19 9.88
C LYS A 12 12.15 15.39 9.93
N ASN A 13 12.35 16.38 9.06
CA ASN A 13 11.59 17.63 9.01
C ASN A 13 10.57 17.64 7.88
N ARG A 14 9.80 16.55 7.72
CA ARG A 14 8.72 16.50 6.73
C ARG A 14 7.56 17.43 7.16
N PRO A 15 6.93 18.16 6.23
CA PRO A 15 5.77 18.99 6.55
C PRO A 15 4.63 18.12 7.09
N MET A 16 3.93 18.62 8.09
CA MET A 16 2.76 17.96 8.69
C MET A 16 1.54 18.86 8.57
N THR A 17 0.39 18.25 8.29
CA THR A 17 -0.92 18.92 8.23
C THR A 17 -1.79 18.38 9.34
N MET A 18 -2.44 19.27 10.10
CA MET A 18 -3.43 18.84 11.09
C MET A 18 -4.73 18.44 10.40
N VAL A 19 -5.26 17.27 10.78
CA VAL A 19 -6.53 16.75 10.28
C VAL A 19 -7.45 16.51 11.48
N SER A 20 -8.67 17.04 11.43
CA SER A 20 -9.71 16.80 12.44
C SER A 20 -10.69 15.74 11.93
N ILE A 21 -10.87 14.67 12.70
CA ILE A 21 -11.72 13.53 12.34
C ILE A 21 -12.53 13.14 13.58
N ARG A 22 -13.83 12.85 13.40
CA ARG A 22 -14.66 12.25 14.46
C ARG A 22 -14.50 10.74 14.43
N ILE A 23 -14.19 10.15 15.59
CA ILE A 23 -14.03 8.70 15.78
C ILE A 23 -14.99 8.30 16.91
N PRO A 24 -15.70 7.16 16.81
CA PRO A 24 -16.53 6.65 17.90
C PRO A 24 -15.74 6.46 19.20
N GLU A 25 -16.40 6.69 20.34
CA GLU A 25 -15.75 6.68 21.66
C GLU A 25 -15.21 5.29 22.02
N ASP A 26 -15.97 4.25 21.72
CA ASP A 26 -15.59 2.84 21.90
C ASP A 26 -14.30 2.50 21.14
N VAL A 27 -14.18 2.98 19.90
CA VAL A 27 -12.97 2.79 19.09
C VAL A 27 -11.77 3.51 19.70
N ILE A 28 -11.97 4.72 20.25
CA ILE A 28 -10.90 5.45 20.94
C ILE A 28 -10.42 4.68 22.18
N ASP A 29 -11.35 4.09 22.94
CA ASP A 29 -11.01 3.33 24.14
C ASP A 29 -10.29 2.02 23.82
N ASP A 30 -10.70 1.31 22.76
CA ASP A 30 -9.96 0.16 22.25
C ASP A 30 -8.54 0.54 21.79
N LEU A 31 -8.40 1.66 21.09
CA LEU A 31 -7.08 2.14 20.66
C LEU A 31 -6.18 2.49 21.85
N LYS A 32 -6.73 3.10 22.92
CA LYS A 32 -5.98 3.36 24.17
C LYS A 32 -5.53 2.07 24.83
N ARG A 33 -6.38 1.04 24.85
CA ARG A 33 -6.07 -0.26 25.45
C ARG A 33 -5.00 -1.02 24.66
N ILE A 34 -5.08 -1.00 23.33
CA ILE A 34 -4.22 -1.78 22.43
C ILE A 34 -2.85 -1.13 22.23
N ALA A 35 -2.77 0.21 22.19
CA ALA A 35 -1.52 0.93 21.96
C ALA A 35 -0.33 0.46 22.84
N PRO A 36 -0.44 0.38 24.18
CA PRO A 36 0.67 -0.08 25.01
C PRO A 36 0.99 -1.57 24.80
N VAL A 37 -0.01 -2.41 24.54
CA VAL A 37 0.18 -3.84 24.27
C VAL A 37 1.02 -4.05 23.02
N LEU A 38 0.83 -3.19 22.00
CA LEU A 38 1.60 -3.20 20.76
C LEU A 38 2.89 -2.36 20.83
N GLY A 39 3.26 -1.85 22.00
CA GLY A 39 4.51 -1.09 22.21
C GLY A 39 4.49 0.36 21.68
N PHE A 40 3.31 0.92 21.42
CA PHE A 40 3.18 2.32 21.03
C PHE A 40 3.09 3.23 22.26
N SER A 41 3.64 4.45 22.15
CA SER A 41 3.58 5.46 23.21
C SER A 41 2.17 6.00 23.49
N GLY A 42 1.18 5.69 22.64
CA GLY A 42 -0.22 6.06 22.84
C GLY A 42 -1.07 5.84 21.59
N TYR A 43 -2.38 6.01 21.72
CA TYR A 43 -3.34 5.74 20.65
C TYR A 43 -3.12 6.58 19.38
N GLN A 44 -2.66 7.83 19.52
CA GLN A 44 -2.33 8.66 18.37
C GLN A 44 -1.14 8.11 17.55
N ALA A 45 -0.15 7.51 18.21
CA ALA A 45 0.97 6.86 17.52
C ALA A 45 0.50 5.60 16.78
N LEU A 46 -0.38 4.81 17.41
CA LEU A 46 -1.00 3.64 16.80
C LEU A 46 -1.85 4.00 15.57
N ILE A 47 -2.71 5.03 15.66
CA ILE A 47 -3.52 5.52 14.53
C ILE A 47 -2.62 5.86 13.33
N LYS A 48 -1.54 6.63 13.56
CA LYS A 48 -0.60 6.98 12.50
C LYS A 48 0.06 5.75 11.86
N ALA A 49 0.36 4.73 12.66
CA ALA A 49 0.95 3.48 12.18
C ALA A 49 -0.03 2.70 11.29
N TYR A 50 -1.27 2.50 11.74
CA TYR A 50 -2.31 1.82 10.95
C TYR A 50 -2.60 2.52 9.63
N ILE A 51 -2.78 3.83 9.65
CA ILE A 51 -2.98 4.63 8.43
C ILE A 51 -1.76 4.45 7.50
N GLY A 52 -0.55 4.56 8.04
CA GLY A 52 0.68 4.42 7.25
C GLY A 52 0.91 3.00 6.69
N GLN A 53 0.42 1.95 7.35
CA GLN A 53 0.46 0.57 6.86
C GLN A 53 -0.58 0.35 5.76
N GLY A 54 -1.84 0.74 5.97
CA GLY A 54 -2.90 0.62 4.98
C GLY A 54 -2.55 1.34 3.68
N ILE A 55 -2.17 2.62 3.78
CA ILE A 55 -1.79 3.43 2.61
C ILE A 55 -0.60 2.82 1.86
N ARG A 56 0.37 2.21 2.56
CA ARG A 56 1.50 1.54 1.88
C ARG A 56 1.04 0.37 1.03
N THR A 57 0.22 -0.49 1.63
CA THR A 57 -0.32 -1.69 0.97
C THR A 57 -1.12 -1.29 -0.26
N ASP A 58 -2.01 -0.30 -0.13
CA ASP A 58 -2.85 0.16 -1.23
C ASP A 58 -2.03 0.84 -2.34
N LEU A 59 -1.04 1.66 -1.97
CA LEU A 59 -0.16 2.30 -2.96
C LEU A 59 0.69 1.27 -3.71
N GLU A 60 1.19 0.23 -3.05
CA GLU A 60 1.93 -0.84 -3.72
C GLU A 60 1.05 -1.62 -4.69
N ARG A 61 -0.20 -1.91 -4.29
CA ARG A 61 -1.19 -2.55 -5.18
C ARG A 61 -1.50 -1.68 -6.41
N LEU A 62 -1.71 -0.38 -6.20
CA LEU A 62 -1.97 0.57 -7.29
C LEU A 62 -0.76 0.69 -8.23
N GLU A 63 0.45 0.85 -7.70
CA GLU A 63 1.69 0.91 -8.49
C GLU A 63 1.88 -0.36 -9.34
N GLY A 64 1.70 -1.54 -8.74
CA GLY A 64 1.80 -2.81 -9.46
C GLY A 64 0.78 -2.93 -10.60
N SER A 65 -0.46 -2.49 -10.38
CA SER A 65 -1.51 -2.50 -11.42
C SER A 65 -1.20 -1.56 -12.59
N VAL A 66 -0.60 -0.40 -12.32
CA VAL A 66 -0.23 0.58 -13.35
C VAL A 66 0.95 0.07 -14.17
N GLU A 67 1.99 -0.45 -13.51
CA GLU A 67 3.18 -0.99 -14.18
C GLU A 67 2.82 -2.18 -15.09
N LEU A 68 1.94 -3.06 -14.62
CA LEU A 68 1.43 -4.18 -15.40
C LEU A 68 0.62 -3.71 -16.62
N SER A 69 -0.26 -2.72 -16.45
CA SER A 69 -1.06 -2.16 -17.54
C SER A 69 -0.20 -1.53 -18.63
N MET A 70 0.84 -0.78 -18.23
CA MET A 70 1.80 -0.19 -19.17
C MET A 70 2.61 -1.25 -19.92
N LEU A 71 2.97 -2.35 -19.25
CA LEU A 71 3.66 -3.48 -19.88
C LEU A 71 2.78 -4.14 -20.94
N ILE A 72 1.52 -4.43 -20.62
CA ILE A 72 0.54 -5.02 -21.55
C ILE A 72 0.39 -4.13 -22.80
N GLU A 73 0.24 -2.82 -22.60
CA GLU A 73 0.13 -1.87 -23.71
C GLU A 73 1.41 -1.80 -24.57
N SER A 74 2.58 -1.89 -23.94
CA SER A 74 3.87 -1.98 -24.65
C SER A 74 3.98 -3.25 -25.50
N LEU A 75 3.54 -4.40 -24.97
CA LEU A 75 3.51 -5.67 -25.70
C LEU A 75 2.54 -5.64 -26.89
N ARG A 76 1.34 -5.08 -26.72
CA ARG A 76 0.39 -4.85 -27.82
C ARG A 76 1.00 -4.00 -28.92
N ARG A 77 1.65 -2.89 -28.57
CA ARG A 77 2.33 -2.01 -29.54
C ARG A 77 3.46 -2.70 -30.30
N LYS A 78 4.09 -3.71 -29.69
CA LYS A 78 5.10 -4.57 -30.33
C LYS A 78 4.49 -5.71 -31.15
N GLY A 79 3.17 -5.79 -31.27
CA GLY A 79 2.46 -6.77 -32.07
C GLY A 79 2.19 -8.10 -31.37
N VAL A 80 2.36 -8.17 -30.04
CA VAL A 80 1.98 -9.37 -29.28
C VAL A 80 0.45 -9.47 -29.26
N LYS A 81 -0.08 -10.62 -29.71
CA LYS A 81 -1.53 -10.89 -29.73
C LYS A 81 -2.10 -10.99 -28.32
N ASP A 82 -3.33 -10.51 -28.15
CA ASP A 82 -4.02 -10.52 -26.86
C ASP A 82 -4.19 -11.92 -26.26
N GLU A 83 -4.36 -12.95 -27.10
CA GLU A 83 -4.45 -14.35 -26.67
C GLU A 83 -3.18 -14.80 -25.93
N ILE A 84 -2.01 -14.40 -26.43
CA ILE A 84 -0.70 -14.73 -25.83
C ILE A 84 -0.54 -13.98 -24.50
N ILE A 85 -0.91 -12.70 -24.48
CA ILE A 85 -0.85 -11.88 -23.26
C ILE A 85 -1.77 -12.48 -22.19
N SER A 86 -3.01 -12.83 -22.55
CA SER A 86 -3.98 -13.42 -21.61
C SER A 86 -3.52 -14.77 -21.07
N SER A 87 -2.95 -15.65 -21.91
CA SER A 87 -2.39 -16.94 -21.47
C SER A 87 -1.26 -16.74 -20.46
N ALA A 88 -0.28 -15.87 -20.80
CA ALA A 88 0.85 -15.58 -19.93
C ALA A 88 0.42 -14.97 -18.60
N MET A 89 -0.61 -14.11 -18.60
CA MET A 89 -1.18 -13.52 -17.39
C MET A 89 -1.84 -14.58 -16.49
N SER A 90 -2.61 -15.50 -17.08
CA SER A 90 -3.26 -16.58 -16.34
C SER A 90 -2.24 -17.55 -15.74
N GLU A 91 -1.19 -17.88 -16.48
CA GLU A 91 -0.08 -18.71 -16.00
C GLU A 91 0.65 -18.03 -14.82
N ALA A 92 0.99 -16.75 -14.97
CA ALA A 92 1.65 -15.98 -13.91
C ALA A 92 0.81 -15.90 -12.63
N GLN A 93 -0.50 -15.74 -12.75
CA GLN A 93 -1.41 -15.72 -11.61
C GLN A 93 -1.48 -17.08 -10.90
N SER A 94 -1.56 -18.18 -11.67
CA SER A 94 -1.56 -19.54 -11.10
C SER A 94 -0.27 -19.88 -10.35
N LEU A 95 0.88 -19.37 -10.80
CA LEU A 95 2.16 -19.54 -10.13
C LEU A 95 2.25 -18.74 -8.83
N ALA A 96 1.64 -17.55 -8.78
CA ALA A 96 1.62 -16.71 -7.59
C ALA A 96 0.74 -17.28 -6.47
N GLU A 97 -0.35 -17.99 -6.82
CA GLU A 97 -1.25 -18.64 -5.85
C GLU A 97 -0.68 -19.96 -5.28
N ALA A 98 0.37 -20.50 -5.92
CA ALA A 98 1.04 -21.74 -5.49
C ALA A 98 2.23 -21.51 -4.54
N LEU A 99 2.57 -20.25 -4.23
CA LEU A 99 3.68 -19.83 -3.36
C LEU A 99 3.17 -19.27 -2.02
#